data_AF-A0A3M1DZK5-F1
#
_entry.id   AF-A0A3M1DZK5-F1
#
_cell.length_a   1.000
_cell.length_b   1.000
_cell.length_c   1.000
_cell.angle_alpha   90.00
_cell.angle_beta   90.00
_cell.angle_gamma   90.00
#
_symmetry.space_group_name_H-M   'P 1'
#
loop_
_entity.id
_entity.type
_entity.pdbx_description
1 polymer ?
#
loop_
_entity_poly.entity_id
_entity_poly.type
_entity_poly.pdbx_seq_one_letter_code
_entity_poly.pdbx_strand_id
1 'polypeptide(L)'
;MVRPDFAKWGQNAEAIRQLALTAEHPRTRERFLALYMIGTGRTNASQWAQEINRQPATVMGWVHRYNAEGPASLYYRRTGGRRPLFAQKRRRKSSKL
;
A
#
# COMPACT_ATOMS: atom_id res chain seq x y z
N MET A 1 21.76 0.49 -1.99
CA MET A 1 20.49 -0.20 -1.66
C MET A 1 19.58 0.81 -0.98
N VAL A 2 18.37 1.06 -1.51
CA VAL A 2 17.44 2.04 -0.94
C VAL A 2 16.81 1.48 0.32
N ARG A 3 16.73 2.30 1.38
CA ARG A 3 16.10 1.97 2.66
C ARG A 3 15.05 3.02 3.01
N PRO A 4 14.00 2.65 3.78
CA PRO A 4 13.04 3.62 4.27
C PRO A 4 13.66 4.51 5.34
N ASP A 5 13.45 5.81 5.23
CA ASP A 5 13.95 6.82 6.16
C ASP A 5 12.85 7.16 7.18
N PHE A 6 12.82 6.39 8.27
CA PHE A 6 11.80 6.57 9.31
C PHE A 6 12.00 7.88 10.09
N ALA A 7 13.25 8.26 10.32
CA ALA A 7 13.61 9.44 11.10
C ALA A 7 13.11 10.72 10.43
N LYS A 8 13.17 10.80 9.09
CA LYS A 8 12.60 11.90 8.30
C LYS A 8 11.13 12.19 8.64
N TRP A 9 10.36 11.19 9.02
CA TRP A 9 8.93 11.31 9.32
C TRP A 9 8.61 11.23 10.81
N GLY A 10 9.62 11.35 11.68
CA GLY A 10 9.44 11.22 13.14
C GLY A 10 8.97 9.83 13.56
N GLN A 11 9.23 8.80 12.74
CA GLN A 11 8.86 7.42 13.02
C GLN A 11 10.09 6.61 13.42
N ASN A 12 9.85 5.49 14.10
CA ASN A 12 10.84 4.46 14.34
C ASN A 12 10.32 3.12 13.78
N ALA A 13 11.18 2.10 13.76
CA ALA A 13 10.83 0.80 13.21
C ALA A 13 9.63 0.16 13.92
N GLU A 14 9.48 0.35 15.23
CA GLU A 14 8.36 -0.22 15.98
C GLU A 14 7.04 0.46 15.60
N ALA A 15 7.01 1.78 15.40
CA ALA A 15 5.82 2.48 14.91
C ALA A 15 5.37 1.93 13.54
N ILE A 16 6.32 1.66 12.63
CA ILE A 16 6.02 1.03 11.33
C ILE A 16 5.45 -0.37 11.50
N ARG A 17 6.01 -1.16 12.42
CA ARG A 17 5.51 -2.49 12.76
C ARG A 17 4.08 -2.41 13.29
N GLN A 18 3.80 -1.48 14.19
CA GLN A 18 2.45 -1.27 14.73
C GLN A 18 1.45 -0.88 13.64
N LEU A 19 1.85 -0.03 12.68
CA LEU A 19 1.01 0.27 11.50
C LEU A 19 0.73 -0.98 10.66
N ALA A 20 1.71 -1.86 10.48
CA ALA A 20 1.51 -3.11 9.75
C ALA A 20 0.54 -4.07 10.48
N LEU A 21 0.63 -4.15 11.82
CA LEU A 21 -0.21 -5.02 12.63
C LEU A 21 -1.66 -4.53 12.76
N THR A 22 -1.85 -3.21 12.85
CA THR A 22 -3.16 -2.59 13.12
C THR A 22 -3.91 -2.18 11.86
N ALA A 23 -3.25 -2.08 10.70
CA ALA A 23 -3.91 -1.67 9.47
C ALA A 23 -5.06 -2.62 9.12
N GLU A 24 -6.23 -2.09 8.75
CA GLU A 24 -7.40 -2.90 8.40
C GLU A 24 -7.20 -3.63 7.06
N HIS A 25 -6.64 -2.93 6.07
CA HIS A 25 -6.55 -3.43 4.70
C HIS A 25 -5.28 -4.27 4.47
N PRO A 26 -5.38 -5.50 3.89
CA PRO A 26 -4.23 -6.39 3.68
C PRO A 26 -3.09 -5.77 2.88
N ARG A 27 -3.38 -5.01 1.82
CA ARG A 27 -2.33 -4.30 1.04
C ARG A 27 -1.60 -3.24 1.86
N THR A 28 -2.25 -2.61 2.81
CA THR A 28 -1.61 -1.64 3.70
C THR A 28 -0.68 -2.38 4.68
N ARG A 29 -1.15 -3.50 5.25
CA ARG A 29 -0.32 -4.38 6.11
C ARG A 29 0.95 -4.84 5.39
N GLU A 30 0.79 -5.40 4.18
CA GLU A 30 1.90 -5.89 3.34
C GLU A 30 2.97 -4.83 3.11
N ARG A 31 2.55 -3.60 2.77
CA ARG A 31 3.45 -2.47 2.51
C ARG A 31 4.23 -2.06 3.76
N PHE A 32 3.55 -1.85 4.89
CA PHE A 32 4.24 -1.46 6.12
C PHE A 32 5.15 -2.56 6.66
N LEU A 33 4.75 -3.83 6.53
CA LEU A 33 5.60 -4.97 6.90
C LEU A 33 6.88 -4.99 6.05
N ALA A 34 6.78 -4.74 4.74
CA ALA A 34 7.95 -4.64 3.87
C ALA A 34 8.92 -3.53 4.32
N LEU A 35 8.39 -2.34 4.66
CA LEU A 35 9.22 -1.26 5.18
C LEU A 35 9.91 -1.65 6.49
N TYR A 36 9.19 -2.27 7.43
CA TYR A 36 9.78 -2.73 8.69
C TYR A 36 10.93 -3.73 8.45
N MET A 37 10.71 -4.74 7.61
CA MET A 37 11.72 -5.77 7.33
C MET A 37 12.97 -5.19 6.68
N ILE A 38 12.82 -4.27 5.71
CA ILE A 38 13.94 -3.61 5.03
C ILE A 38 14.64 -2.59 5.94
N GLY A 39 13.87 -1.77 6.67
CA GLY A 39 14.38 -0.72 7.55
C GLY A 39 15.13 -1.27 8.77
N THR A 40 14.74 -2.44 9.27
CA THR A 40 15.48 -3.15 10.34
C THR A 40 16.66 -3.98 9.84
N GLY A 41 16.90 -4.00 8.52
CA GLY A 41 18.03 -4.74 7.93
C GLY A 41 17.88 -6.25 7.95
N ARG A 42 16.72 -6.80 8.32
CA ARG A 42 16.45 -8.26 8.29
C ARG A 42 16.47 -8.82 6.87
N THR A 43 16.17 -7.99 5.88
CA THR A 43 16.14 -8.33 4.46
C THR A 43 16.39 -7.09 3.60
N ASN A 44 16.46 -7.26 2.29
CA ASN A 44 16.42 -6.17 1.32
C ASN A 44 15.15 -6.22 0.46
N ALA A 45 14.91 -5.15 -0.33
CA ALA A 45 13.71 -5.04 -1.14
C ALA A 45 13.51 -6.19 -2.13
N SER A 46 14.58 -6.70 -2.74
CA SER A 46 14.52 -7.78 -3.73
C SER A 46 14.20 -9.13 -3.08
N GLN A 47 14.90 -9.46 -2.00
CA GLN A 47 14.67 -10.71 -1.23
C GLN A 47 13.25 -10.73 -0.64
N TRP A 48 12.83 -9.63 -0.01
CA TRP A 48 11.48 -9.55 0.54
C TRP A 48 10.41 -9.63 -0.55
N ALA A 49 10.64 -9.00 -1.71
CA ALA A 49 9.71 -9.10 -2.83
C ALA A 49 9.50 -10.55 -3.29
N GLN A 50 10.56 -11.35 -3.35
CA GLN A 50 10.45 -12.78 -3.67
C GLN A 50 9.61 -13.52 -2.63
N GLU A 51 9.87 -13.30 -1.34
CA GLU A 51 9.15 -13.92 -0.22
C GLU A 51 7.63 -13.66 -0.30
N ILE A 52 7.23 -12.43 -0.64
CA ILE A 52 5.81 -12.05 -0.73
C ILE A 52 5.23 -12.18 -2.15
N ASN A 53 5.94 -12.85 -3.07
CA ASN A 53 5.56 -13.04 -4.47
C ASN A 53 5.18 -11.74 -5.19
N ARG A 54 6.06 -10.74 -5.09
CA ARG A 54 5.98 -9.43 -5.74
C ARG A 54 7.19 -9.19 -6.65
N GLN A 55 7.00 -8.31 -7.62
CA GLN A 55 8.10 -7.74 -8.40
C GLN A 55 8.98 -6.86 -7.49
N PRO A 56 10.32 -6.98 -7.52
CA PRO A 56 11.23 -6.14 -6.74
C PRO A 56 11.00 -4.63 -6.91
N ALA A 57 10.70 -4.20 -8.13
CA ALA A 57 10.38 -2.81 -8.44
C ALA A 57 9.15 -2.28 -7.67
N THR A 58 8.17 -3.14 -7.37
CA THR A 58 6.98 -2.78 -6.60
C THR A 58 7.34 -2.44 -5.16
N VAL A 59 8.13 -3.29 -4.51
CA VAL A 59 8.57 -3.09 -3.12
C VAL A 59 9.50 -1.88 -3.03
N MET A 60 10.42 -1.74 -4.00
CA MET A 60 11.28 -0.56 -4.11
C MET A 60 10.46 0.72 -4.29
N GLY A 61 9.40 0.68 -5.10
CA GLY A 61 8.45 1.77 -5.26
C GLY A 61 7.76 2.18 -3.96
N TRP A 62 7.43 1.22 -3.08
CA TRP A 62 6.89 1.55 -1.75
C TRP A 62 7.90 2.30 -0.88
N VAL A 63 9.17 1.88 -0.89
CA VAL A 63 10.24 2.56 -0.15
C VAL A 63 10.44 3.97 -0.66
N HIS A 64 10.52 4.17 -1.98
CA HIS A 64 10.65 5.50 -2.58
C HIS A 64 9.46 6.40 -2.25
N ARG A 65 8.24 5.87 -2.37
CA ARG A 65 7.02 6.62 -2.08
C ARG A 65 6.95 7.02 -0.61
N TYR A 66 7.29 6.14 0.31
CA TYR A 66 7.40 6.48 1.72
C TYR A 66 8.45 7.55 1.98
N ASN A 67 9.64 7.44 1.39
CA ASN A 67 10.69 8.44 1.56
C ASN A 67 10.27 9.81 0.99
N ALA A 68 9.46 9.85 -0.06
CA ALA A 68 8.96 11.07 -0.68
C ALA A 68 7.76 11.70 0.05
N GLU A 69 6.74 10.89 0.37
CA GLU A 69 5.39 11.32 0.77
C GLU A 69 5.01 10.89 2.21
N GLY A 70 5.83 10.06 2.86
CA GLY A 70 5.60 9.59 4.23
C GLY A 70 4.64 8.42 4.35
N PRO A 71 4.26 8.04 5.59
CA PRO A 71 3.45 6.86 5.88
C PRO A 71 2.06 6.89 5.24
N ALA A 72 1.43 8.06 5.14
CA ALA A 72 0.11 8.25 4.55
C ALA A 72 0.02 7.72 3.11
N SER A 73 1.14 7.77 2.38
CA SER A 73 1.23 7.33 0.97
C SER A 73 1.07 5.82 0.77
N LEU A 74 1.31 5.03 1.82
CA LEU A 74 1.26 3.57 1.75
C LEU A 74 -0.12 2.99 2.05
N TYR A 75 -1.03 3.79 2.63
CA TYR A 75 -2.39 3.35 2.86
C TYR A 75 -3.07 3.00 1.54
N TYR A 76 -3.76 1.87 1.54
CA TYR A 76 -4.55 1.46 0.40
C TYR A 76 -5.64 2.49 0.12
N ARG A 77 -5.54 3.13 -1.05
CA ARG A 77 -6.62 3.92 -1.63
C ARG A 77 -7.25 3.09 -2.73
N ARG A 78 -8.55 2.79 -2.60
CA ARG A 78 -9.32 2.16 -3.68
C ARG A 78 -9.39 3.15 -4.84
N THR A 79 -8.55 2.96 -5.85
CA THR A 79 -8.72 3.62 -7.14
C THR A 79 -9.84 2.88 -7.86
N GLY A 80 -10.96 3.55 -8.10
CA GLY A 80 -12.13 2.95 -8.76
C GLY A 80 -11.76 2.38 -10.13
N GLY A 81 -12.22 1.16 -10.42
CA GLY A 81 -12.13 0.59 -11.76
C GLY A 81 -12.93 1.44 -12.75
N ARG A 82 -12.62 1.30 -14.05
CA ARG A 82 -13.41 1.89 -15.13
C ARG A 82 -14.90 1.65 -14.86
N ARG A 83 -15.69 2.73 -14.76
CA ARG A 83 -17.15 2.60 -14.86
C ARG A 83 -17.43 1.81 -16.14
N PRO A 84 -18.20 0.71 -16.11
CA PRO A 84 -18.61 0.06 -17.35
C PRO A 84 -19.33 1.12 -18.20
N LEU A 85 -18.92 1.26 -19.46
CA LEU A 85 -19.40 2.31 -20.37
C LEU A 85 -20.91 2.21 -20.68
N PHE A 86 -21.61 1.21 -20.15
CA PHE A 86 -23.02 0.92 -20.43
C PHE A 86 -23.82 0.53 -19.17
N ALA A 87 -23.62 1.21 -18.05
CA ALA A 87 -24.56 1.12 -16.92
C ALA A 87 -25.89 1.81 -17.31
N GLN A 88 -26.69 1.11 -18.11
CA GLN A 88 -27.98 1.56 -18.63
C GLN A 88 -28.92 1.78 -17.44
N LYS A 89 -29.24 3.04 -17.15
CA LYS A 89 -30.29 3.39 -16.18
C LYS A 89 -31.58 2.71 -16.64
N ARG A 90 -32.04 1.66 -15.95
CA ARG A 90 -33.38 1.11 -16.18
C ARG A 90 -34.38 2.24 -15.96
N ARG A 91 -35.03 2.72 -17.03
CA ARG A 91 -36.18 3.62 -16.91
C ARG A 91 -37.29 2.84 -16.21
N ARG A 92 -37.68 3.27 -15.01
CA ARG A 92 -38.90 2.78 -14.36
C ARG A 92 -40.07 3.15 -15.28
N LYS A 93 -40.82 2.16 -15.78
CA LYS A 93 -42.10 2.43 -16.44
C LYS A 93 -43.06 2.92 -15.35
N SER A 94 -43.48 4.18 -15.43
CA SER A 94 -44.64 4.63 -14.67
C SER A 94 -45.87 4.03 -15.32
N SER A 95 -46.51 3.08 -14.64
CA SER A 95 -47.90 2.71 -14.94
C SER A 95 -48.78 3.90 -14.59
N LYS A 96 -49.59 4.36 -15.55
CA LYS A 96 -50.79 5.13 -15.25
C LYS A 96 -52.00 4.29 -15.68
N LEU A 97 -52.94 4.21 -14.75
CA LEU A 97 -54.31 3.70 -14.85
C LEU A 97 -55.08 4.38 -15.98
#